data_AF-A0A4V1ZS17-F1
#
_entry.id   AF-A0A4V1ZS17-F1
#
_cell.length_a   1.000
_cell.length_b   1.000
_cell.length_c   1.000
_cell.angle_alpha   90.00
_cell.angle_beta   90.00
_cell.angle_gamma   90.00
#
_symmetry.space_group_name_H-M   'P 1'
#
loop_
_entity.id
_entity.type
_entity.pdbx_description
1 polymer ?
#
loop_
_entity_poly.entity_id
_entity_poly.type
_entity_poly.pdbx_seq_one_letter_code
_entity_poly.pdbx_strand_id
1 'polypeptide(L)'
;MKDYQGQPAPAEGKLGILLPGMGAVATTLIAGVLAVRKGEGQPIGSLTQMGKLHTTAGHVPIKDFVPLADLQDVEFGGWDVYEDTVYEAALKAEVLGYKTLQAVRPELEALKPMKAAFDLHYVKNLDGTHVKTYTTKLDLAEQVIADMRAFKAERGCSRLVMVWCGSTEIYHEPSETHRTLAAFEEGLRQNAANIAPSMIYAYAALKEGVPYVNGAPNLTVDVPALLELAALTGTPIAGKDFKTGQTLMKTVVA
;
A
#
# COMPACT_ATOMS: atom_id res chain seq x y z
N MET A 1 -23.65 16.47 12.92
CA MET A 1 -22.73 15.33 13.12
C MET A 1 -23.41 14.42 14.14
N LYS A 2 -23.62 13.14 13.84
CA LYS A 2 -24.05 12.20 14.89
C LYS A 2 -22.90 12.08 15.87
N ASP A 3 -23.15 12.24 17.16
CA ASP A 3 -22.16 11.98 18.20
C ASP A 3 -21.69 10.54 18.04
N TYR A 4 -20.46 10.36 17.55
CA TYR A 4 -19.85 9.05 17.40
C TYR A 4 -19.43 8.60 18.80
N GLN A 5 -20.28 7.81 19.45
CA GLN A 5 -20.06 7.32 20.82
C GLN A 5 -19.25 6.00 20.89
N GLY A 6 -18.72 5.52 19.76
CA GLY A 6 -17.95 4.27 19.72
C GLY A 6 -16.48 4.48 20.09
N GLN A 7 -15.97 3.70 21.03
CA GLN A 7 -14.52 3.52 21.18
C GLN A 7 -13.95 2.82 19.93
N PRO A 8 -12.73 3.16 19.47
CA PRO A 8 -12.08 2.44 18.39
C PRO A 8 -11.96 0.95 18.74
N ALA A 9 -12.23 0.08 17.77
CA ALA A 9 -12.03 -1.35 17.96
C ALA A 9 -10.55 -1.66 18.28
N PRO A 10 -10.26 -2.69 19.10
CA PRO A 10 -8.89 -3.06 19.42
C PRO A 10 -8.14 -3.56 18.18
N ALA A 11 -6.82 -3.39 18.16
CA ALA A 11 -5.98 -3.83 17.06
C ALA A 11 -5.58 -5.31 17.16
N GLU A 12 -6.57 -6.19 17.28
CA GLU A 12 -6.33 -7.63 17.45
C GLU A 12 -5.86 -8.32 16.17
N GLY A 13 -5.01 -9.33 16.36
CA GLY A 13 -4.49 -10.19 15.30
C GLY A 13 -3.51 -9.50 14.35
N LYS A 14 -2.88 -10.30 13.48
CA LYS A 14 -1.86 -9.82 12.55
C LYS A 14 -2.44 -8.90 11.48
N LEU A 15 -1.73 -7.82 11.18
CA LEU A 15 -2.03 -6.86 10.12
C LEU A 15 -1.11 -7.11 8.92
N GLY A 16 -1.68 -7.51 7.80
CA GLY A 16 -0.96 -7.57 6.52
C GLY A 16 -0.90 -6.22 5.84
N ILE A 17 0.31 -5.74 5.52
CA ILE A 17 0.53 -4.55 4.69
C ILE A 17 0.99 -5.03 3.31
N LEU A 18 0.17 -4.74 2.30
CA LEU A 18 0.37 -5.14 0.91
C LEU A 18 0.85 -3.95 0.07
N LEU A 19 1.98 -4.13 -0.62
CA LEU A 19 2.72 -3.06 -1.27
C LEU A 19 2.87 -3.35 -2.79
N PRO A 20 1.95 -2.88 -3.66
CA PRO A 20 2.22 -2.83 -5.10
C PRO A 20 3.37 -1.87 -5.36
N GLY A 21 4.45 -2.35 -5.97
CA GLY A 21 5.74 -1.66 -6.08
C GLY A 21 6.62 -1.88 -4.86
N MET A 22 7.36 -2.99 -4.84
CA MET A 22 8.30 -3.35 -3.78
C MET A 22 9.71 -2.77 -4.02
N GLY A 23 9.78 -1.52 -4.50
CA GLY A 23 11.01 -0.78 -4.70
C GLY A 23 11.52 -0.07 -3.44
N ALA A 24 12.30 1.01 -3.62
CA ALA A 24 13.05 1.69 -2.54
C ALA A 24 12.22 2.06 -1.31
N VAL A 25 11.01 2.60 -1.48
CA VAL A 25 10.14 2.99 -0.35
C VAL A 25 9.67 1.78 0.43
N ALA A 26 9.16 0.76 -0.29
CA ALA A 26 8.65 -0.47 0.32
C ALA A 26 9.76 -1.26 1.03
N THR A 27 10.92 -1.44 0.39
CA THR A 27 12.03 -2.18 0.99
C THR A 27 12.61 -1.47 2.20
N THR A 28 12.68 -0.14 2.18
CA THR A 28 13.11 0.67 3.34
C THR A 28 12.12 0.56 4.50
N LEU A 29 10.81 0.60 4.22
CA LEU A 29 9.77 0.40 5.23
C LEU A 29 9.91 -0.97 5.89
N ILE A 30 10.00 -2.04 5.09
CA ILE A 30 10.09 -3.42 5.57
C ILE A 30 11.35 -3.60 6.42
N ALA A 31 12.51 -3.23 5.89
CA ALA A 31 13.78 -3.35 6.60
C ALA A 31 13.82 -2.52 7.89
N GLY A 32 13.29 -1.31 7.87
CA GLY A 32 13.21 -0.43 9.04
C GLY A 32 12.33 -1.03 10.15
N VAL A 33 11.16 -1.55 9.80
CA VAL A 33 10.26 -2.19 10.78
C VAL A 33 10.90 -3.45 11.36
N LEU A 34 11.50 -4.31 10.53
CA LEU A 34 12.19 -5.51 11.00
C LEU A 34 13.38 -5.18 11.91
N ALA A 35 14.14 -4.12 11.61
CA ALA A 35 15.25 -3.69 12.45
C ALA A 35 14.75 -3.20 13.81
N VAL A 36 13.65 -2.44 13.85
CA VAL A 36 13.02 -2.01 15.10
C VAL A 36 12.52 -3.21 15.91
N ARG A 37 11.90 -4.22 15.28
CA ARG A 37 11.45 -5.44 15.97
C ARG A 37 12.58 -6.19 16.68
N LYS A 38 13.79 -6.18 16.09
CA LYS A 38 14.98 -6.81 16.66
C LYS A 38 15.72 -5.94 17.68
N GLY A 39 15.30 -4.69 17.88
CA GLY A 39 16.05 -3.73 18.70
C GLY A 39 17.33 -3.20 18.03
N GLU A 40 17.51 -3.45 16.74
CA GLU A 40 18.67 -3.02 15.92
C GLU A 40 18.44 -1.63 15.28
N GLY A 41 17.29 -1.02 15.55
CA GLY A 41 16.91 0.29 15.03
C GLY A 41 15.87 0.99 15.90
N GLN A 42 15.67 2.27 15.64
CA GLN A 42 14.65 3.11 16.26
C GLN A 42 13.70 3.62 15.17
N PRO A 43 12.38 3.76 15.44
CA PRO A 43 11.39 4.18 14.44
C PRO A 43 11.43 5.71 14.19
N ILE A 44 12.62 6.26 13.94
CA ILE A 44 12.87 7.69 13.76
C ILE A 44 12.06 8.23 12.60
N GLY A 45 11.32 9.31 12.85
CA GLY A 45 10.44 9.95 11.88
C GLY A 45 9.02 9.38 11.81
N SER A 46 8.73 8.28 12.51
CA SER A 46 7.37 7.74 12.57
C SER A 46 6.50 8.49 13.58
N LEU A 47 5.49 9.20 13.09
CA LEU A 47 4.53 9.93 13.92
C LEU A 47 3.80 9.00 14.89
N THR A 48 3.35 7.83 14.44
CA THR A 48 2.58 6.91 15.29
C THR A 48 3.43 6.29 16.39
N GLN A 49 4.73 6.08 16.14
CA GLN A 49 5.63 5.42 17.08
C GLN A 49 6.34 6.38 18.04
N MET A 50 6.61 7.63 17.62
CA MET A 50 7.38 8.61 18.41
C MET A 50 6.59 9.86 18.78
N GLY A 51 5.48 10.14 18.09
CA GLY A 51 4.68 11.32 18.33
C GLY A 51 3.92 11.26 19.65
N LYS A 52 3.55 12.43 20.16
CA LYS A 52 2.77 12.59 21.40
C LYS A 52 1.57 13.48 21.13
N LEU A 53 0.43 13.14 21.72
CA LEU A 53 -0.75 13.97 21.77
C LEU A 53 -0.70 14.85 23.01
N HIS A 54 -1.09 16.11 22.86
CA HIS A 54 -1.30 17.00 23.99
C HIS A 54 -2.72 16.80 24.52
N THR A 55 -2.84 16.40 25.78
CA THR A 55 -4.11 16.16 26.47
C THR A 55 -4.18 17.02 27.74
N THR A 56 -5.34 17.05 28.40
CA THR A 56 -5.50 17.72 29.70
C THR A 56 -4.60 17.14 30.80
N ALA A 57 -4.18 15.88 30.67
CA ALA A 57 -3.26 15.20 31.58
C ALA A 57 -1.78 15.34 31.17
N GLY A 58 -1.48 16.11 30.12
CA GLY A 58 -0.13 16.29 29.58
C GLY A 58 0.09 15.56 28.25
N HIS A 59 1.35 15.29 27.93
CA HIS A 59 1.74 14.68 26.66
C HIS A 59 1.76 13.15 26.74
N VAL A 60 0.88 12.50 25.98
CA VAL A 60 0.76 11.03 25.93
C VAL A 60 1.29 10.52 24.59
N PRO A 61 2.13 9.47 24.53
CA PRO A 61 2.55 8.87 23.27
C PRO A 61 1.35 8.38 22.44
N ILE A 62 1.37 8.62 21.12
CA ILE A 62 0.25 8.26 20.23
C ILE A 62 -0.05 6.76 20.30
N LYS A 63 0.98 5.91 20.23
CA LYS A 63 0.86 4.46 20.32
C LYS A 63 0.25 3.93 21.63
N ASP A 64 0.31 4.73 22.71
CA ASP A 64 -0.26 4.37 24.01
C ASP A 64 -1.67 4.95 24.18
N PHE A 65 -2.10 5.85 23.28
CA PHE A 65 -3.38 6.55 23.35
C PHE A 65 -4.47 5.91 22.47
N VAL A 66 -4.09 5.32 21.32
CA VAL A 66 -5.00 4.63 20.40
C VAL A 66 -4.55 3.18 20.17
N PRO A 67 -5.49 2.23 20.01
CA PRO A 67 -5.16 0.83 19.76
C PRO A 67 -4.62 0.66 18.34
N LEU A 68 -3.30 0.80 18.17
CA LEU A 68 -2.59 0.54 16.92
C LEU A 68 -2.03 -0.88 16.92
N ALA A 69 -1.85 -1.46 15.73
CA ALA A 69 -1.16 -2.74 15.60
C ALA A 69 0.28 -2.59 16.10
N ASP A 70 0.73 -3.53 16.93
CA ASP A 70 2.13 -3.59 17.31
C ASP A 70 2.98 -3.87 16.06
N LEU A 71 4.18 -3.30 16.02
CA LEU A 71 5.09 -3.59 14.91
C LEU A 71 5.35 -5.08 14.78
N GLN A 72 5.41 -5.85 15.87
CA GLN A 72 5.59 -7.31 15.86
C GLN A 72 4.45 -8.07 15.15
N ASP A 73 3.24 -7.51 15.15
CA ASP A 73 2.04 -8.13 14.56
C ASP A 73 1.83 -7.76 13.08
N VAL A 74 2.75 -7.01 12.49
CA VAL A 74 2.68 -6.64 11.07
C VAL A 74 3.30 -7.72 10.18
N GLU A 75 2.68 -8.04 9.07
CA GLU A 75 3.21 -8.91 8.02
C GLU A 75 3.30 -8.13 6.71
N PHE A 76 4.33 -8.39 5.90
CA PHE A 76 4.52 -7.68 4.64
C PHE A 76 4.37 -8.62 3.45
N GLY A 77 3.70 -8.12 2.43
CA GLY A 77 3.61 -8.73 1.11
C GLY A 77 3.47 -7.64 0.05
N GLY A 78 3.49 -8.02 -1.22
CA GLY A 78 3.34 -7.06 -2.29
C GLY A 78 3.64 -7.64 -3.66
N TRP A 79 3.69 -6.74 -4.63
CA TRP A 79 3.89 -7.09 -6.03
C TRP A 79 4.97 -6.20 -6.61
N ASP A 80 5.72 -6.73 -7.56
CA ASP A 80 6.67 -5.95 -8.33
C ASP A 80 6.83 -6.53 -9.73
N VAL A 81 7.27 -5.69 -10.67
CA VAL A 81 7.58 -6.10 -12.05
C VAL A 81 8.94 -6.78 -12.12
N TYR A 82 9.75 -6.70 -11.07
CA TYR A 82 11.01 -7.43 -10.89
C TYR A 82 10.83 -8.58 -9.88
N GLU A 83 11.61 -9.66 -10.03
CA GLU A 83 11.53 -10.85 -9.17
C GLU A 83 12.48 -10.82 -7.97
N ASP A 84 13.21 -9.72 -7.80
CA ASP A 84 14.17 -9.52 -6.71
C ASP A 84 13.53 -9.77 -5.34
N THR A 85 14.26 -10.44 -4.45
CA THR A 85 13.91 -10.45 -3.02
C THR A 85 13.93 -9.03 -2.46
N VAL A 86 13.24 -8.81 -1.33
CA VAL A 86 13.29 -7.49 -0.66
C VAL A 86 14.73 -7.12 -0.28
N TYR A 87 15.57 -8.11 0.06
CA TYR A 87 16.99 -7.87 0.34
C TYR A 87 17.74 -7.33 -0.87
N GLU A 88 17.59 -7.97 -2.04
CA GLU A 88 18.25 -7.55 -3.29
C GLU A 88 17.76 -6.17 -3.74
N ALA A 89 16.44 -5.93 -3.70
CA ALA A 89 15.86 -4.64 -4.02
C ALA A 89 16.30 -3.54 -3.03
N ALA A 90 16.45 -3.85 -1.74
CA ALA A 90 16.98 -2.91 -0.75
C ALA A 90 18.44 -2.54 -1.01
N LEU A 91 19.28 -3.50 -1.41
CA LEU A 91 20.66 -3.24 -1.79
C LEU A 91 20.74 -2.32 -3.02
N LYS A 92 19.95 -2.61 -4.06
CA LYS A 92 19.89 -1.79 -5.29
C LYS A 92 19.39 -0.38 -5.03
N ALA A 93 18.51 -0.21 -4.04
CA ALA A 93 17.95 1.09 -3.68
C ALA A 93 18.97 2.02 -2.97
N GLU A 94 20.01 1.45 -2.35
CA GLU A 94 21.08 2.19 -1.65
C GLU A 94 20.59 3.22 -0.61
N VAL A 95 19.38 3.01 -0.04
CA VAL A 95 18.80 3.90 0.98
C VAL A 95 19.34 3.58 2.37
N LEU A 96 19.38 2.29 2.73
CA LEU A 96 19.85 1.82 4.05
C LEU A 96 21.27 1.29 3.96
N GLY A 97 22.05 1.54 5.00
CA GLY A 97 23.43 1.03 5.08
C GLY A 97 23.49 -0.50 5.19
N TYR A 98 24.56 -1.08 4.64
CA TYR A 98 24.78 -2.53 4.60
C TYR A 98 24.62 -3.22 5.97
N LYS A 99 25.14 -2.61 7.06
CA LYS A 99 25.03 -3.18 8.41
C LYS A 99 23.58 -3.35 8.86
N THR A 100 22.72 -2.36 8.58
CA THR A 100 21.29 -2.41 8.90
C THR A 100 20.60 -3.53 8.12
N LEU A 101 20.89 -3.66 6.82
CA LEU A 101 20.32 -4.72 5.99
C LEU A 101 20.80 -6.11 6.42
N GLN A 102 22.07 -6.26 6.83
CA GLN A 102 22.60 -7.52 7.32
C GLN A 102 21.89 -8.01 8.60
N ALA A 103 21.53 -7.11 9.51
CA ALA A 103 20.87 -7.46 10.77
C ALA A 103 19.49 -8.14 10.57
N VAL A 104 18.84 -7.88 9.43
CA VAL A 104 17.50 -8.40 9.09
C VAL A 104 17.50 -9.20 7.78
N ARG A 105 18.67 -9.60 7.30
CA ARG A 105 18.84 -10.26 6.00
C ARG A 105 17.98 -11.52 5.84
N PRO A 106 17.94 -12.47 6.79
CA PRO A 106 17.15 -13.69 6.61
C PRO A 106 15.66 -13.40 6.36
N GLU A 107 15.10 -12.41 7.05
CA GLU A 107 13.71 -12.00 6.87
C GLU A 107 13.49 -11.29 5.53
N LEU A 108 14.43 -10.46 5.08
CA LEU A 108 14.34 -9.77 3.80
C LEU A 108 14.51 -10.71 2.59
N GLU A 109 15.38 -11.72 2.68
CA GLU A 109 15.56 -12.74 1.63
C GLU A 109 14.35 -13.68 1.52
N ALA A 110 13.63 -13.91 2.62
CA ALA A 110 12.41 -14.71 2.63
C ALA A 110 11.20 -14.02 1.96
N LEU A 111 11.27 -12.71 1.73
CA LEU A 111 10.20 -11.93 1.11
C LEU A 111 10.49 -11.74 -0.38
N LYS A 112 9.60 -12.30 -1.21
CA LYS A 112 9.62 -12.14 -2.67
C LYS A 112 8.31 -11.51 -3.15
N PRO A 113 8.36 -10.61 -4.15
CA PRO A 113 7.17 -10.02 -4.73
C PRO A 113 6.35 -11.05 -5.50
N MET A 114 5.03 -10.92 -5.41
CA MET A 114 4.09 -11.56 -6.32
C MET A 114 4.17 -10.88 -7.70
N LYS A 115 3.76 -11.59 -8.76
CA LYS A 115 3.76 -11.04 -10.13
C LYS A 115 2.84 -9.83 -10.23
N ALA A 116 3.32 -8.71 -10.78
CA ALA A 116 2.55 -7.48 -10.84
C ALA A 116 1.42 -7.50 -11.88
N ALA A 117 0.31 -6.81 -11.56
CA ALA A 117 -0.60 -6.28 -12.56
C ALA A 117 0.04 -5.03 -13.16
N PHE A 118 0.44 -5.09 -14.43
CA PHE A 118 1.29 -4.08 -15.04
C PHE A 118 0.90 -3.78 -16.48
N ASP A 119 1.05 -2.52 -16.88
CA ASP A 119 0.86 -2.03 -18.23
C ASP A 119 1.94 -0.97 -18.54
N LEU A 120 2.82 -1.30 -19.48
CA LEU A 120 3.95 -0.46 -19.90
C LEU A 120 3.49 0.90 -20.44
N HIS A 121 2.26 1.00 -20.95
CA HIS A 121 1.69 2.27 -21.42
C HIS A 121 1.75 3.35 -20.32
N TYR A 122 1.47 2.96 -19.08
CA TYR A 122 1.36 3.87 -17.95
C TYR A 122 2.70 4.20 -17.29
N VAL A 123 3.71 3.35 -17.43
CA VAL A 123 5.03 3.55 -16.84
C VAL A 123 6.14 3.10 -17.80
N LYS A 124 6.50 3.98 -18.74
CA LYS A 124 7.39 3.65 -19.87
C LYS A 124 8.85 3.37 -19.52
N ASN A 125 9.29 3.76 -18.32
CA ASN A 125 10.69 3.65 -17.89
C ASN A 125 10.99 2.32 -17.18
N LEU A 126 10.03 1.41 -17.10
CA LEU A 126 10.21 0.09 -16.50
C LEU A 126 10.29 -0.98 -17.60
N ASP A 127 11.08 -2.02 -17.34
CA ASP A 127 11.32 -3.14 -18.24
C ASP A 127 11.12 -4.51 -17.55
N GLY A 128 10.52 -4.51 -16.37
CA GLY A 128 10.29 -5.71 -15.57
C GLY A 128 9.38 -6.73 -16.26
N THR A 129 9.74 -8.01 -16.12
CA THR A 129 9.09 -9.15 -16.77
C THR A 129 8.30 -10.02 -15.81
N HIS A 130 8.36 -9.75 -14.50
CA HIS A 130 7.65 -10.47 -13.44
C HIS A 130 6.18 -10.01 -13.34
N VAL A 131 5.45 -10.17 -14.44
CA VAL A 131 4.10 -9.63 -14.61
C VAL A 131 3.07 -10.74 -14.81
N LYS A 132 1.83 -10.49 -14.42
CA LYS A 132 0.70 -11.40 -14.63
C LYS A 132 0.31 -11.44 -16.10
N THR A 133 -0.07 -12.63 -16.56
CA THR A 133 -0.74 -12.82 -17.84
C THR A 133 -2.25 -12.75 -17.64
N TYR A 134 -2.98 -12.10 -18.54
CA TYR A 134 -4.43 -11.93 -18.43
C TYR A 134 -5.09 -11.87 -19.81
N THR A 135 -6.37 -12.22 -19.90
CA THR A 135 -7.19 -12.01 -21.11
C THR A 135 -7.97 -10.71 -21.00
N THR A 136 -8.52 -10.42 -19.82
CA THR A 136 -9.20 -9.16 -19.49
C THR A 136 -8.58 -8.49 -18.28
N LYS A 137 -8.70 -7.16 -18.16
CA LYS A 137 -8.31 -6.42 -16.95
C LYS A 137 -9.14 -6.84 -15.74
N LEU A 138 -10.35 -7.39 -15.95
CA LEU A 138 -11.12 -8.02 -14.88
C LEU A 138 -10.42 -9.29 -14.36
N ASP A 139 -9.95 -10.18 -15.25
CA ASP A 139 -9.17 -11.36 -14.85
C ASP A 139 -7.93 -10.95 -14.05
N LEU A 140 -7.32 -9.83 -14.44
CA LEU A 140 -6.16 -9.29 -13.75
C LEU A 140 -6.52 -8.84 -12.33
N ALA A 141 -7.65 -8.16 -12.15
CA ALA A 141 -8.18 -7.81 -10.83
C ALA A 141 -8.49 -9.05 -9.98
N GLU A 142 -9.11 -10.08 -10.57
CA GLU A 142 -9.43 -11.34 -9.90
C GLU A 142 -8.16 -12.07 -9.43
N GLN A 143 -7.09 -12.05 -10.21
CA GLN A 143 -5.79 -12.56 -9.80
C GLN A 143 -5.18 -11.78 -8.63
N VAL A 144 -5.33 -10.45 -8.59
CA VAL A 144 -4.89 -9.63 -7.44
C VAL A 144 -5.73 -9.97 -6.19
N ILE A 145 -7.04 -10.19 -6.34
CA ILE A 145 -7.92 -10.65 -5.24
C ILE A 145 -7.46 -12.01 -4.71
N ALA A 146 -7.15 -12.96 -5.62
CA ALA A 146 -6.68 -14.29 -5.23
C ALA A 146 -5.36 -14.22 -4.45
N ASP A 147 -4.40 -13.41 -4.91
CA ASP A 147 -3.14 -13.16 -4.23
C ASP A 147 -3.35 -12.61 -2.80
N MET A 148 -4.24 -11.62 -2.63
CA MET A 148 -4.54 -11.05 -1.30
C MET A 148 -5.13 -12.08 -0.35
N ARG A 149 -6.08 -12.90 -0.84
CA ARG A 149 -6.73 -13.95 -0.04
C ARG A 149 -5.72 -15.02 0.36
N ALA A 150 -4.87 -15.46 -0.58
CA ALA A 150 -3.80 -16.42 -0.32
C ALA A 150 -2.83 -15.88 0.72
N PHE A 151 -2.31 -14.66 0.53
CA PHE A 151 -1.42 -14.00 1.49
C PHE A 151 -2.05 -13.92 2.87
N LYS A 152 -3.32 -13.49 2.97
CA LYS A 152 -4.04 -13.38 4.23
C LYS A 152 -4.11 -14.72 4.97
N ALA A 153 -4.43 -15.79 4.25
CA ALA A 153 -4.53 -17.14 4.81
C ALA A 153 -3.15 -17.69 5.23
N GLU A 154 -2.15 -17.61 4.34
CA GLU A 154 -0.80 -18.14 4.55
C GLU A 154 -0.08 -17.45 5.72
N ARG A 155 -0.28 -16.14 5.88
CA ARG A 155 0.35 -15.35 6.96
C ARG A 155 -0.50 -15.28 8.24
N GLY A 156 -1.70 -15.85 8.23
CA GLY A 156 -2.63 -15.79 9.35
C GLY A 156 -3.04 -14.35 9.70
N CYS A 157 -3.17 -13.49 8.71
CA CYS A 157 -3.55 -12.09 8.90
C CYS A 157 -5.06 -11.98 9.16
N SER A 158 -5.44 -11.28 10.22
CA SER A 158 -6.85 -10.98 10.51
C SER A 158 -7.35 -9.83 9.62
N ARG A 159 -6.46 -8.89 9.34
CA ARG A 159 -6.74 -7.64 8.62
C ARG A 159 -5.67 -7.38 7.56
N LEU A 160 -6.04 -6.68 6.50
CA LEU A 160 -5.13 -6.23 5.45
C LEU A 160 -5.26 -4.72 5.26
N VAL A 161 -4.21 -4.09 4.75
CA VAL A 161 -4.22 -2.75 4.15
C VAL A 161 -3.34 -2.79 2.91
N MET A 162 -3.77 -2.13 1.84
CA MET A 162 -2.97 -1.95 0.63
C MET A 162 -2.44 -0.53 0.56
N VAL A 163 -1.13 -0.38 0.31
CA VAL A 163 -0.48 0.93 0.13
C VAL A 163 0.28 0.91 -1.18
N TRP A 164 -0.18 1.70 -2.15
CA TRP A 164 0.49 1.83 -3.43
C TRP A 164 1.85 2.50 -3.27
N CYS A 165 2.90 1.77 -3.63
CA CYS A 165 4.30 2.21 -3.67
C CYS A 165 4.90 2.06 -5.08
N GLY A 166 4.06 1.79 -6.08
CA GLY A 166 4.46 1.64 -7.47
C GLY A 166 4.85 2.98 -8.08
N SER A 167 5.59 2.91 -9.19
CA SER A 167 5.96 4.09 -9.97
C SER A 167 4.76 4.96 -10.32
N THR A 168 4.98 6.28 -10.34
CA THR A 168 4.00 7.24 -10.81
C THR A 168 3.61 6.91 -12.25
N GLU A 169 2.31 6.75 -12.47
CA GLU A 169 1.73 6.50 -13.77
C GLU A 169 1.61 7.82 -14.54
N ILE A 170 1.57 7.74 -15.87
CA ILE A 170 1.28 8.93 -16.69
C ILE A 170 -0.06 9.54 -16.29
N TYR A 171 -0.12 10.86 -16.39
CA TYR A 171 -1.36 11.59 -16.22
C TYR A 171 -2.37 11.22 -17.32
N HIS A 172 -3.63 11.05 -16.91
CA HIS A 172 -4.76 10.92 -17.81
C HIS A 172 -6.01 11.51 -17.13
N GLU A 173 -6.94 11.99 -17.93
CA GLU A 173 -8.19 12.56 -17.42
C GLU A 173 -9.24 11.47 -17.14
N PRO A 174 -10.12 11.68 -16.15
CA PRO A 174 -11.33 10.87 -16.01
C PRO A 174 -12.15 10.86 -17.32
N SER A 175 -12.70 9.70 -17.65
CA SER A 175 -13.53 9.50 -18.84
C SER A 175 -14.83 8.78 -18.46
N GLU A 176 -15.70 8.49 -19.43
CA GLU A 176 -16.97 7.82 -19.16
C GLU A 176 -16.82 6.46 -18.47
N THR A 177 -15.74 5.72 -18.75
CA THR A 177 -15.40 4.47 -18.06
C THR A 177 -15.19 4.65 -16.55
N HIS A 178 -14.91 5.87 -16.08
CA HIS A 178 -14.61 6.18 -14.68
C HIS A 178 -15.80 6.77 -13.91
N ARG A 179 -16.95 6.95 -14.56
CA ARG A 179 -18.12 7.68 -14.02
C ARG A 179 -18.98 6.87 -13.05
N THR A 180 -19.13 5.57 -13.29
CA THR A 180 -19.95 4.68 -12.47
C THR A 180 -19.24 3.35 -12.31
N LEU A 181 -19.52 2.65 -11.21
CA LEU A 181 -18.96 1.32 -10.97
C LEU A 181 -19.29 0.36 -12.11
N ALA A 182 -20.53 0.40 -12.63
CA ALA A 182 -20.94 -0.43 -13.75
C ALA A 182 -20.14 -0.17 -15.03
N ALA A 183 -19.89 1.11 -15.37
CA ALA A 183 -19.07 1.47 -16.53
C ALA A 183 -17.60 1.05 -16.36
N PHE A 184 -17.09 1.15 -15.13
CA PHE A 184 -15.73 0.72 -14.80
C PHE A 184 -15.57 -0.80 -14.90
N GLU A 185 -16.50 -1.57 -14.34
CA GLU A 185 -16.51 -3.03 -14.42
C GLU A 185 -16.65 -3.52 -15.87
N GLU A 186 -17.46 -2.85 -16.70
CA GLU A 186 -17.51 -3.14 -18.14
C GLU A 186 -16.19 -2.80 -18.84
N GLY A 187 -15.58 -1.66 -18.50
CA GLY A 187 -14.25 -1.30 -18.99
C GLY A 187 -13.17 -2.33 -18.63
N LEU A 188 -13.23 -2.92 -17.44
CA LEU A 188 -12.34 -4.02 -17.04
C LEU A 188 -12.53 -5.25 -17.94
N ARG A 189 -13.78 -5.62 -18.25
CA ARG A 189 -14.11 -6.74 -19.15
C ARG A 189 -13.64 -6.50 -20.58
N GLN A 190 -13.71 -5.25 -21.04
CA GLN A 190 -13.37 -4.86 -22.41
C GLN A 190 -11.92 -4.42 -22.60
N ASN A 191 -11.06 -4.54 -21.57
CA ASN A 191 -9.67 -4.05 -21.61
C ASN A 191 -9.56 -2.55 -21.95
N ALA A 192 -10.45 -1.73 -21.42
CA ALA A 192 -10.46 -0.30 -21.71
C ALA A 192 -9.09 0.33 -21.39
N ALA A 193 -8.50 0.97 -22.40
CA ALA A 193 -7.10 1.44 -22.35
C ALA A 193 -6.85 2.54 -21.31
N ASN A 194 -7.92 3.19 -20.83
CA ASN A 194 -7.95 4.26 -19.84
C ASN A 194 -7.98 3.78 -18.38
N ILE A 195 -8.12 2.46 -18.12
CA ILE A 195 -8.00 1.90 -16.77
C ILE A 195 -6.54 1.56 -16.46
N ALA A 196 -5.95 2.30 -15.52
CA ALA A 196 -4.56 2.13 -15.12
C ALA A 196 -4.33 0.94 -14.18
N PRO A 197 -3.12 0.35 -14.13
CA PRO A 197 -2.77 -0.69 -13.16
C PRO A 197 -3.12 -0.34 -11.71
N SER A 198 -2.84 0.89 -11.26
CA SER A 198 -3.20 1.37 -9.92
C SER A 198 -4.69 1.24 -9.60
N MET A 199 -5.55 1.49 -10.60
CA MET A 199 -7.00 1.35 -10.47
C MET A 199 -7.43 -0.12 -10.38
N ILE A 200 -6.71 -1.05 -11.02
CA ILE A 200 -6.96 -2.50 -10.90
C ILE A 200 -6.68 -2.97 -9.47
N TYR A 201 -5.56 -2.54 -8.89
CA TYR A 201 -5.23 -2.81 -7.49
C TYR A 201 -6.25 -2.19 -6.52
N ALA A 202 -6.64 -0.93 -6.76
CA ALA A 202 -7.64 -0.26 -5.94
C ALA A 202 -9.00 -0.97 -6.03
N TYR A 203 -9.48 -1.29 -7.23
CA TYR A 203 -10.71 -2.05 -7.43
C TYR A 203 -10.67 -3.39 -6.69
N ALA A 204 -9.58 -4.17 -6.85
CA ALA A 204 -9.41 -5.44 -6.15
C ALA A 204 -9.46 -5.30 -4.62
N ALA A 205 -8.73 -4.32 -4.07
CA ALA A 205 -8.72 -4.04 -2.64
C ALA A 205 -10.13 -3.67 -2.12
N LEU A 206 -10.80 -2.75 -2.81
CA LEU A 206 -12.12 -2.27 -2.42
C LEU A 206 -13.21 -3.34 -2.52
N LYS A 207 -13.15 -4.26 -3.51
CA LYS A 207 -14.06 -5.41 -3.60
C LYS A 207 -13.89 -6.37 -2.42
N GLU A 208 -12.67 -6.51 -1.89
CA GLU A 208 -12.36 -7.37 -0.74
C GLU A 208 -12.53 -6.67 0.62
N GLY A 209 -12.98 -5.41 0.65
CA GLY A 209 -13.09 -4.66 1.89
C GLY A 209 -11.74 -4.24 2.48
N VAL A 210 -10.67 -4.25 1.68
CA VAL A 210 -9.30 -3.95 2.11
C VAL A 210 -9.04 -2.45 1.94
N PRO A 211 -8.75 -1.70 3.03
CA PRO A 211 -8.42 -0.29 2.94
C PRO A 211 -7.26 -0.04 1.98
N TYR A 212 -7.36 1.04 1.20
CA TYR A 212 -6.40 1.36 0.15
C TYR A 212 -5.82 2.76 0.33
N VAL A 213 -4.50 2.89 0.24
CA VAL A 213 -3.78 4.17 0.30
C VAL A 213 -3.01 4.39 -0.98
N ASN A 214 -3.28 5.50 -1.69
CA ASN A 214 -2.54 5.88 -2.89
C ASN A 214 -1.29 6.70 -2.51
N GLY A 215 -0.11 6.08 -2.57
CA GLY A 215 1.17 6.74 -2.27
C GLY A 215 1.76 7.57 -3.41
N ALA A 216 1.15 7.53 -4.60
CA ALA A 216 1.60 8.27 -5.79
C ALA A 216 0.57 9.34 -6.21
N PRO A 217 0.94 10.35 -7.01
CA PRO A 217 0.00 11.39 -7.46
C PRO A 217 -0.99 10.93 -8.56
N ASN A 218 -1.04 9.63 -8.85
CA ASN A 218 -1.88 8.98 -9.84
C ASN A 218 -3.37 9.25 -9.60
N LEU A 219 -4.18 9.14 -10.66
CA LEU A 219 -5.63 9.31 -10.58
C LEU A 219 -6.27 8.24 -9.68
N THR A 220 -5.90 6.96 -9.85
CA THR A 220 -6.29 5.83 -8.99
C THR A 220 -7.72 5.94 -8.44
N VAL A 221 -7.89 6.17 -7.13
CA VAL A 221 -9.16 6.22 -6.40
C VAL A 221 -9.90 7.57 -6.53
N ASP A 222 -9.29 8.59 -7.13
CA ASP A 222 -9.88 9.91 -7.38
C ASP A 222 -10.84 9.87 -8.60
N VAL A 223 -11.62 8.81 -8.74
CA VAL A 223 -12.64 8.64 -9.78
C VAL A 223 -13.99 8.22 -9.19
N PRO A 224 -15.11 8.76 -9.71
CA PRO A 224 -16.44 8.44 -9.18
C PRO A 224 -16.74 6.94 -9.03
N ALA A 225 -16.33 6.10 -9.98
CA ALA A 225 -16.57 4.66 -9.93
C ALA A 225 -15.93 3.96 -8.71
N LEU A 226 -14.70 4.35 -8.34
CA LEU A 226 -14.00 3.75 -7.19
C LEU A 226 -14.45 4.37 -5.86
N LEU A 227 -14.88 5.64 -5.87
CA LEU A 227 -15.55 6.25 -4.72
C LEU A 227 -16.89 5.57 -4.43
N GLU A 228 -17.67 5.26 -5.47
CA GLU A 228 -18.91 4.49 -5.38
C GLU A 228 -18.65 3.11 -4.79
N LEU A 229 -17.64 2.40 -5.29
CA LEU A 229 -17.27 1.08 -4.77
C LEU A 229 -16.83 1.13 -3.30
N ALA A 230 -15.99 2.10 -2.93
CA ALA A 230 -15.55 2.30 -1.55
C ALA A 230 -16.75 2.57 -0.62
N ALA A 231 -17.73 3.36 -1.07
CA ALA A 231 -18.96 3.62 -0.31
C ALA A 231 -19.82 2.36 -0.17
N LEU A 232 -19.95 1.55 -1.23
CA LEU A 232 -20.71 0.30 -1.21
C LEU A 232 -20.13 -0.74 -0.25
N THR A 233 -18.80 -0.84 -0.17
CA THR A 233 -18.14 -1.82 0.72
C THR A 233 -17.79 -1.25 2.09
N GLY A 234 -18.03 0.04 2.32
CA GLY A 234 -17.63 0.74 3.55
C GLY A 234 -16.11 0.78 3.75
N THR A 235 -15.35 0.69 2.65
CA THR A 235 -13.89 0.55 2.71
C THR A 235 -13.21 1.91 2.71
N PRO A 236 -12.35 2.20 3.70
CA PRO A 236 -11.58 3.44 3.73
C PRO A 236 -10.59 3.54 2.56
N ILE A 237 -10.51 4.73 1.97
CA ILE A 237 -9.48 5.11 1.02
C ILE A 237 -8.74 6.34 1.53
N ALA A 238 -7.46 6.45 1.20
CA ALA A 238 -6.66 7.63 1.49
C ALA A 238 -5.66 7.92 0.36
N GLY A 239 -5.18 9.15 0.32
CA GLY A 239 -4.28 9.63 -0.73
C GLY A 239 -4.53 11.09 -1.06
N LYS A 240 -3.78 11.65 -2.00
CA LYS A 240 -2.73 11.00 -2.80
C LYS A 240 -1.35 11.62 -2.56
N ASP A 241 -0.32 10.90 -2.99
CA ASP A 241 1.10 11.29 -2.92
C ASP A 241 1.64 11.40 -1.49
N PHE A 242 2.75 10.71 -1.21
CA PHE A 242 3.37 10.79 0.11
C PHE A 242 3.93 12.19 0.37
N LYS A 243 3.31 12.92 1.29
CA LYS A 243 3.81 14.22 1.73
C LYS A 243 5.07 14.05 2.61
N THR A 244 6.22 14.04 1.95
CA THR A 244 7.55 13.90 2.56
C THR A 244 8.33 15.22 2.52
N GLY A 245 9.63 15.17 2.87
CA GLY A 245 10.65 16.24 2.85
C GLY A 245 10.18 17.64 2.44
N GLN A 246 10.34 17.99 1.16
CA GLN A 246 10.16 19.36 0.69
C GLN A 246 8.69 19.84 0.79
N THR A 247 7.73 19.01 0.41
CA THR A 247 6.30 19.39 0.44
C THR A 247 5.80 19.51 1.88
N LEU A 248 6.26 18.65 2.79
CA LEU A 248 5.99 18.80 4.22
C LEU A 248 6.49 20.14 4.74
N MET A 249 7.76 20.48 4.49
CA MET A 249 8.34 21.75 4.93
C MET A 249 7.60 22.97 4.37
N LYS A 250 7.22 22.93 3.08
CA LYS A 250 6.39 23.99 2.48
C LYS A 250 5.08 24.19 3.24
N THR A 251 4.38 23.10 3.60
CA THR A 251 3.10 23.22 4.33
C THR A 251 3.24 23.68 5.79
N VAL A 252 4.44 23.64 6.37
CA VAL A 252 4.70 24.12 7.74
C VAL A 252 5.08 25.60 7.75
N VAL A 253 5.77 26.06 6.70
CA VAL A 253 6.36 27.42 6.65
C VAL A 253 5.48 28.43 5.89
N ALA A 254 4.66 27.99 4.93
CA ALA A 254 3.77 28.83 4.15
C ALA A 254 2.60 29.38 4.98
#